data_AF-A0A2V9KV76-F1
#
_entry.id   AF-A0A2V9KV76-F1
#
_cell.length_a   1.000
_cell.length_b   1.000
_cell.length_c   1.000
_cell.angle_alpha   90.00
_cell.angle_beta   90.00
_cell.angle_gamma   90.00
#
_symmetry.space_group_name_H-M   'P 1'
#
loop_
_entity.id
_entity.type
_entity.pdbx_description
1 polymer ?
#
loop_
_entity_poly.entity_id
_entity_poly.type
_entity_poly.pdbx_seq_one_letter_code
_entity_poly.pdbx_strand_id
1 'polypeptide(L)'
;MAGWQGLVGLLVGLAAALILLVYYYAYLRCGNSKAAFLACPLMLPMVAPFLTGRPNVLGYVFLLIVLISLERFRQGRPKLLWTLPGVFLLWVNTHGTFVLGLMALGVYWVSGLVRFRHRWLVSESWTAAQRRQLALVSLLCTLVLPLTPYASRLAAYPLEMTLFQRITVSTNGEWRPLWANNGPWGYVFLGLLLFFVLAQAFSGPLVYRLEEVLLCLFAVCESLLHIRFLFLFAIVFAPLLAVLLGRWVPVYHLERDKPVLNAVLMGLIVAGLAAAYPSNPALRKVAEREYPKGAVDFLRSHPEIGRTFNEDWGGYLIWSGRKVFFDGRRDFYEYAGVFSDYISIVNRDPATQFLLRKYGVKSCLLKRGAPLDTFLRTLPDWEQVYSDELSSFYVLRSRAGRFTAGTNPLPAPARP
;
A
#
# COMPACT_ATOMS: atom_id res chain seq x y z
N MET A 1 -2.06 -7.64 25.16
CA MET A 1 -1.01 -7.30 26.15
C MET A 1 0.11 -6.39 25.62
N ALA A 2 0.19 -6.03 24.32
CA ALA A 2 1.21 -5.07 23.85
C ALA A 2 0.67 -3.74 23.26
N GLY A 3 -0.66 -3.51 23.27
CA GLY A 3 -1.26 -2.25 22.81
C GLY A 3 -0.80 -1.83 21.40
N TRP A 4 -0.51 -0.53 21.24
CA TRP A 4 -0.04 0.06 19.97
C TRP A 4 1.36 -0.42 19.61
N GLN A 5 2.22 -0.64 20.60
CA GLN A 5 3.56 -1.20 20.39
C GLN A 5 3.52 -2.61 19.79
N GLY A 6 2.52 -3.44 20.12
CA GLY A 6 2.36 -4.75 19.48
C GLY A 6 2.07 -4.64 17.99
N LEU A 7 1.23 -3.69 17.58
CA LEU A 7 0.90 -3.44 16.18
C LEU A 7 2.10 -2.92 15.39
N VAL A 8 2.87 -2.00 15.99
CA VAL A 8 4.12 -1.52 15.40
C VAL A 8 5.11 -2.66 15.25
N GLY A 9 5.21 -3.55 16.24
CA GLY A 9 6.15 -4.68 16.21
C GLY A 9 5.81 -5.66 15.10
N LEU A 10 4.52 -5.94 14.90
CA LEU A 10 4.04 -6.73 13.78
C LEU A 10 4.38 -6.07 12.44
N LEU A 11 4.13 -4.76 12.28
CA LEU A 11 4.44 -4.02 11.06
C LEU A 11 5.95 -4.03 10.76
N VAL A 12 6.78 -3.79 11.77
CA VAL A 12 8.24 -3.84 11.65
C VAL A 12 8.70 -5.25 11.27
N GLY A 13 8.14 -6.29 11.89
CA GLY A 13 8.44 -7.68 11.55
C GLY A 13 8.07 -8.03 10.11
N LEU A 14 6.90 -7.60 9.64
CA LEU A 14 6.46 -7.81 8.25
C LEU A 14 7.32 -7.03 7.26
N ALA A 15 7.67 -5.77 7.57
CA ALA A 15 8.56 -4.96 6.76
C ALA A 15 9.97 -5.58 6.68
N ALA A 16 10.50 -6.08 7.80
CA ALA A 16 11.78 -6.77 7.83
C ALA A 16 11.76 -8.05 6.98
N ALA A 17 10.73 -8.88 7.13
CA ALA A 17 10.56 -10.09 6.33
C ALA A 17 10.49 -9.78 4.83
N LEU A 18 9.74 -8.75 4.45
CA LEU A 18 9.65 -8.26 3.08
C LEU A 18 11.02 -7.82 2.54
N ILE A 19 11.74 -6.98 3.27
CA ILE A 19 13.08 -6.49 2.87
C ILE A 19 14.06 -7.66 2.71
N LEU A 20 14.03 -8.63 3.63
CA LEU A 20 14.85 -9.84 3.55
C LEU A 20 14.51 -10.69 2.32
N LEU A 21 13.23 -10.79 1.96
CA LEU A 21 12.80 -11.50 0.75
C LEU A 21 13.25 -10.77 -0.52
N VAL A 22 13.14 -9.44 -0.58
CA VAL A 22 13.67 -8.63 -1.70
C VAL A 22 15.18 -8.82 -1.82
N TYR A 23 15.90 -8.75 -0.69
CA TYR A 23 17.34 -9.00 -0.62
C TYR A 23 17.70 -10.39 -1.14
N TYR A 24 17.00 -11.42 -0.67
CA TYR A 24 17.23 -12.78 -1.12
C TYR A 24 16.94 -12.97 -2.61
N TYR A 25 15.85 -12.39 -3.11
CA TYR A 25 15.51 -12.42 -4.53
C TYR A 25 16.58 -11.71 -5.40
N ALA A 26 17.04 -10.53 -4.98
CA ALA A 26 18.12 -9.82 -5.63
C ALA A 26 19.43 -10.63 -5.62
N TYR A 27 19.78 -11.23 -4.48
CA TYR A 27 20.94 -12.11 -4.33
C TYR A 27 20.86 -13.33 -5.25
N LEU A 28 19.70 -13.98 -5.36
CA LEU A 28 19.52 -15.13 -6.25
C LEU A 28 19.84 -14.79 -7.70
N ARG A 29 19.57 -13.55 -8.12
CA ARG A 29 19.82 -13.10 -9.48
C ARG A 29 21.24 -12.61 -9.73
N CYS A 30 21.83 -11.87 -8.79
CA CYS A 30 23.14 -11.26 -8.98
C CYS A 30 24.31 -12.11 -8.48
N GLY A 31 24.07 -13.09 -7.60
CA GLY A 31 25.10 -13.92 -6.98
C GLY A 31 26.04 -13.18 -6.01
N ASN A 32 25.81 -11.89 -5.75
CA ASN A 32 26.65 -11.05 -4.90
C ASN A 32 25.83 -10.45 -3.74
N SER A 33 26.07 -10.94 -2.54
CA SER A 33 25.36 -10.53 -1.31
C SER A 33 25.55 -9.05 -0.98
N LYS A 34 26.72 -8.46 -1.27
CA LYS A 34 26.99 -7.04 -1.03
C LYS A 34 26.24 -6.15 -2.02
N ALA A 35 26.19 -6.55 -3.28
CA ALA A 35 25.46 -5.81 -4.30
C ALA A 35 23.94 -5.83 -4.03
N ALA A 36 23.40 -6.98 -3.64
CA ALA A 36 22.02 -7.10 -3.18
C ALA A 36 21.74 -6.24 -1.93
N PHE A 37 22.69 -6.20 -0.98
CA PHE A 37 22.58 -5.37 0.22
C PHE A 37 22.56 -3.87 -0.10
N LEU A 38 23.30 -3.40 -1.10
CA LEU A 38 23.28 -2.00 -1.53
C LEU A 38 22.03 -1.65 -2.34
N ALA A 39 21.51 -2.58 -3.14
CA ALA A 39 20.32 -2.35 -3.96
C ALA A 39 19.04 -2.19 -3.10
N CYS A 40 18.91 -2.94 -2.01
CA CYS A 40 17.67 -2.96 -1.21
C CYS A 40 17.35 -1.62 -0.52
N PRO A 41 18.28 -0.95 0.20
CA PRO A 41 18.06 0.36 0.79
C PRO A 41 17.66 1.42 -0.23
N LEU A 42 18.21 1.36 -1.45
CA LEU A 42 17.86 2.29 -2.54
C LEU A 42 16.39 2.14 -2.97
N MET A 43 15.76 0.99 -2.73
CA MET A 43 14.34 0.78 -3.00
C MET A 43 13.41 1.25 -1.88
N LEU A 44 13.92 1.45 -0.65
CA LEU A 44 13.10 1.80 0.51
C LEU A 44 12.22 3.04 0.30
N PRO A 45 12.68 4.13 -0.35
CA PRO A 45 11.81 5.28 -0.61
C PRO A 45 10.56 4.94 -1.42
N MET A 46 10.63 3.92 -2.31
CA MET A 46 9.50 3.49 -3.14
C MET A 46 8.51 2.60 -2.36
N VAL A 47 9.00 1.91 -1.33
CA VAL A 47 8.23 0.92 -0.56
C VAL A 47 7.65 1.52 0.72
N ALA A 48 8.39 2.40 1.39
CA ALA A 48 8.07 2.93 2.71
C ALA A 48 6.67 3.57 2.82
N PRO A 49 6.17 4.37 1.85
CA PRO A 49 4.83 4.95 1.92
C PRO A 49 3.71 3.90 1.99
N PHE A 50 3.99 2.67 1.54
CA PHE A 50 3.03 1.58 1.45
C PHE A 50 3.20 0.54 2.56
N LEU A 51 4.23 0.66 3.40
CA LEU A 51 4.43 -0.13 4.62
C LEU A 51 3.47 0.34 5.71
N THR A 52 2.21 0.00 5.53
CA THR A 52 1.13 0.33 6.46
C THR A 52 0.62 -0.95 7.13
N GLY A 53 -0.14 -0.83 8.21
CA GLY A 53 -0.79 -1.96 8.90
C GLY A 53 -1.93 -2.60 8.09
N ARG A 54 -1.77 -2.73 6.77
CA ARG A 54 -2.76 -3.24 5.83
C ARG A 54 -2.31 -4.60 5.26
N PRO A 55 -3.26 -5.44 4.80
CA PRO A 55 -2.93 -6.75 4.21
C PRO A 55 -2.14 -6.68 2.90
N ASN A 56 -1.99 -5.51 2.27
CA ASN A 56 -1.23 -5.34 1.03
C ASN A 56 0.23 -5.79 1.16
N VAL A 57 0.86 -5.59 2.34
CA VAL A 57 2.23 -6.04 2.60
C VAL A 57 2.36 -7.56 2.47
N LEU A 58 1.38 -8.31 3.00
CA LEU A 58 1.33 -9.76 2.82
C LEU A 58 1.17 -10.16 1.36
N GLY A 59 0.38 -9.40 0.59
CA GLY A 59 0.26 -9.59 -0.85
C GLY A 59 1.60 -9.50 -1.58
N TYR A 60 2.46 -8.55 -1.21
CA TYR A 60 3.81 -8.43 -1.79
C TYR A 60 4.79 -9.49 -1.28
N VAL A 61 4.63 -9.99 -0.05
CA VAL A 61 5.36 -11.16 0.46
C VAL A 61 5.02 -12.40 -0.39
N PHE A 62 3.75 -12.66 -0.68
CA PHE A 62 3.34 -13.76 -1.54
C PHE A 62 3.87 -13.61 -2.98
N LEU A 63 3.87 -12.40 -3.53
CA LEU A 63 4.48 -12.12 -4.83
C LEU A 63 5.98 -12.46 -4.84
N LEU A 64 6.73 -12.06 -3.80
CA LEU A 64 8.14 -12.40 -3.67
C LEU A 64 8.36 -13.91 -3.58
N ILE A 65 7.53 -14.64 -2.84
CA ILE A 65 7.59 -16.12 -2.79
C ILE A 65 7.39 -16.71 -4.19
N VAL A 66 6.45 -16.19 -4.99
CA VAL A 66 6.24 -16.61 -6.38
C VAL A 66 7.48 -16.33 -7.22
N LEU A 67 8.01 -15.11 -7.20
CA LEU A 67 9.18 -14.71 -8.00
C LEU A 67 10.45 -15.49 -7.60
N ILE A 68 10.66 -15.72 -6.31
CA ILE A 68 11.75 -16.55 -5.78
C ILE A 68 11.59 -18.00 -6.24
N SER A 69 10.38 -18.56 -6.16
CA SER A 69 10.12 -19.94 -6.60
C SER A 69 10.37 -20.11 -8.10
N LEU A 70 10.01 -19.10 -8.89
CA LEU A 70 10.25 -19.05 -10.33
C LEU A 70 11.75 -18.92 -10.67
N GLU A 71 12.50 -18.11 -9.94
CA GLU A 71 13.96 -18.03 -10.12
C GLU A 71 14.64 -19.33 -9.70
N ARG A 72 14.21 -19.95 -8.60
CA ARG A 72 14.71 -21.26 -8.16
C ARG A 72 14.39 -22.38 -9.15
N PHE A 73 13.21 -22.33 -9.76
CA PHE A 73 12.84 -23.26 -10.83
C PHE A 73 13.82 -23.17 -12.01
N ARG A 74 14.17 -21.95 -12.44
CA ARG A 74 15.18 -21.71 -13.47
C ARG A 74 16.56 -22.24 -13.07
N GLN A 75 16.93 -22.12 -11.80
CA GLN A 75 18.17 -22.67 -11.22
C GLN A 75 18.15 -24.20 -11.03
N GLY A 76 17.19 -24.91 -11.63
CA GLY A 76 17.12 -26.37 -11.58
C GLY A 76 16.50 -26.94 -10.29
N ARG A 77 15.76 -26.12 -9.51
CA ARG A 77 15.01 -26.59 -8.33
C ARG A 77 13.50 -26.59 -8.59
N PRO A 78 12.99 -27.52 -9.41
CA PRO A 78 11.61 -27.43 -9.89
C PRO A 78 10.55 -27.72 -8.82
N LYS A 79 10.93 -28.40 -7.74
CA LYS A 79 9.97 -28.85 -6.71
C LYS A 79 9.28 -27.68 -5.99
N LEU A 80 9.91 -26.51 -5.91
CA LEU A 80 9.34 -25.35 -5.21
C LEU A 80 8.06 -24.83 -5.89
N LEU A 81 7.88 -25.02 -7.20
CA LEU A 81 6.65 -24.53 -7.86
C LEU A 81 5.38 -25.22 -7.33
N TRP A 82 5.48 -26.44 -6.82
CA TRP A 82 4.33 -27.18 -6.31
C TRP A 82 3.78 -26.61 -5.00
N THR A 83 4.49 -25.72 -4.33
CA THR A 83 3.96 -25.02 -3.14
C THR A 83 3.08 -23.82 -3.52
N LEU A 84 3.14 -23.35 -4.78
CA LEU A 84 2.46 -22.13 -5.19
C LEU A 84 0.92 -22.21 -5.09
N PRO A 85 0.23 -23.33 -5.39
CA PRO A 85 -1.22 -23.39 -5.18
C PRO A 85 -1.63 -23.09 -3.73
N GLY A 86 -0.86 -23.57 -2.74
CA GLY A 86 -1.08 -23.21 -1.34
C GLY A 86 -0.87 -21.71 -1.07
N VAL A 87 0.14 -21.11 -1.70
CA VAL A 87 0.38 -19.66 -1.62
C VAL A 87 -0.79 -18.87 -2.22
N PHE A 88 -1.28 -19.25 -3.40
CA PHE A 88 -2.41 -18.59 -4.06
C PHE A 88 -3.72 -18.73 -3.27
N LEU A 89 -3.95 -19.89 -2.64
CA LEU A 89 -5.10 -20.12 -1.76
C LEU A 89 -5.10 -19.14 -0.58
N LEU A 90 -3.96 -18.96 0.09
CA LEU A 90 -3.82 -17.99 1.17
C LEU A 90 -3.91 -16.55 0.64
N TRP A 91 -3.31 -16.29 -0.52
CA TRP A 91 -3.22 -14.96 -1.09
C TRP A 91 -4.58 -14.41 -1.53
N VAL A 92 -5.40 -15.21 -2.23
CA VAL A 92 -6.75 -14.76 -2.67
C VAL A 92 -7.64 -14.40 -1.47
N ASN A 93 -7.49 -15.12 -0.35
CA ASN A 93 -8.21 -14.83 0.90
C ASN A 93 -7.61 -13.66 1.71
N THR A 94 -6.44 -13.15 1.31
CA THR A 94 -5.73 -12.07 2.01
C THR A 94 -5.77 -10.74 1.26
N HIS A 95 -5.47 -10.73 -0.03
CA HIS A 95 -5.34 -9.49 -0.81
C HIS A 95 -5.49 -9.71 -2.32
N GLY A 96 -6.11 -8.75 -3.02
CA GLY A 96 -6.39 -8.80 -4.46
C GLY A 96 -5.16 -8.74 -5.39
N THR A 97 -3.93 -8.60 -4.86
CA THR A 97 -2.71 -8.57 -5.69
C THR A 97 -2.28 -9.93 -6.22
N PHE A 98 -3.00 -11.02 -5.92
CA PHE A 98 -2.72 -12.35 -6.49
C PHE A 98 -2.68 -12.34 -8.03
N VAL A 99 -3.40 -11.40 -8.66
CA VAL A 99 -3.36 -11.17 -10.11
C VAL A 99 -1.94 -10.92 -10.62
N LEU A 100 -1.08 -10.24 -9.83
CA LEU A 100 0.33 -10.03 -10.17
C LEU A 100 1.13 -11.34 -10.15
N GLY A 101 0.76 -12.28 -9.28
CA GLY A 101 1.33 -13.62 -9.27
C GLY A 101 0.96 -14.40 -10.53
N LEU A 102 -0.32 -14.36 -10.95
CA LEU A 102 -0.77 -15.00 -12.20
C LEU A 102 -0.06 -14.39 -13.42
N MET A 103 0.07 -13.07 -13.45
CA MET A 103 0.83 -12.37 -14.48
C MET A 103 2.29 -12.82 -14.51
N ALA A 104 2.95 -12.91 -13.35
CA ALA A 104 4.34 -13.39 -13.28
C ALA A 104 4.50 -14.82 -13.80
N LEU A 105 3.58 -15.73 -13.44
CA LEU A 105 3.53 -17.10 -13.98
C LEU A 105 3.38 -17.11 -15.50
N GLY A 106 2.46 -16.29 -16.03
CA GLY A 106 2.23 -16.15 -17.47
C GLY A 106 3.46 -15.62 -18.21
N VAL A 107 4.07 -14.55 -17.71
CA VAL A 107 5.28 -13.96 -18.29
C VAL A 107 6.44 -14.96 -18.32
N TYR A 108 6.67 -15.68 -17.22
CA TYR A 108 7.69 -16.74 -17.18
C TYR A 108 7.38 -17.88 -18.15
N TRP A 109 6.12 -18.27 -18.29
CA TRP A 109 5.73 -19.33 -19.23
C TRP A 109 5.96 -18.90 -20.68
N VAL A 110 5.52 -17.68 -21.05
CA VAL A 110 5.67 -17.11 -22.39
C VAL A 110 7.14 -16.90 -22.75
N SER A 111 7.97 -16.43 -21.80
CA SER A 111 9.37 -16.12 -22.10
C SER A 111 10.13 -17.36 -22.59
N GLY A 112 9.90 -18.54 -22.00
CA GLY A 112 10.56 -19.76 -22.47
C GLY A 112 9.89 -20.48 -23.65
N LEU A 113 8.97 -19.83 -24.38
CA LEU A 113 8.48 -20.36 -25.66
C LEU A 113 9.47 -20.10 -26.81
N VAL A 114 10.21 -18.99 -26.74
CA VAL A 114 11.13 -18.54 -27.77
C VAL A 114 12.57 -18.59 -27.26
N ARG A 115 13.47 -19.13 -28.08
CA ARG A 115 14.91 -19.09 -27.82
C ARG A 115 15.54 -18.03 -28.72
N PHE A 116 16.17 -17.03 -28.12
CA PHE A 116 17.00 -16.08 -28.86
C PHE A 116 18.06 -15.47 -27.94
N ARG A 117 19.13 -14.99 -28.56
CA ARG A 117 20.19 -14.24 -27.90
C ARG A 117 20.54 -13.04 -28.75
N HIS A 118 20.08 -11.88 -28.32
CA HIS A 118 20.45 -10.60 -28.88
C HIS A 118 21.39 -9.89 -27.89
N ARG A 119 22.31 -9.04 -28.37
CA ARG A 119 23.43 -8.40 -27.64
C ARG A 119 23.24 -8.19 -26.12
N TRP A 120 22.08 -7.68 -25.70
CA TRP A 120 21.73 -7.36 -24.32
C TRP A 120 20.43 -8.04 -23.84
N LEU A 121 19.78 -8.88 -24.65
CA LEU A 121 18.52 -9.56 -24.33
C LEU A 121 18.60 -11.05 -24.67
N VAL A 122 18.32 -11.89 -23.69
CA VAL A 122 18.32 -13.35 -23.83
C VAL A 122 16.98 -13.95 -23.47
N SER A 123 16.64 -15.02 -24.18
CA SER A 123 15.51 -15.89 -23.87
C SER A 123 15.94 -17.34 -24.08
N GLU A 124 15.73 -18.17 -23.07
CA GLU A 124 16.04 -19.60 -23.11
C GLU A 124 14.74 -20.39 -23.19
N SER A 125 14.67 -21.33 -24.13
CA SER A 125 13.49 -22.18 -24.27
C SER A 125 13.38 -23.15 -23.10
N TRP A 126 12.21 -23.21 -22.48
CA TRP A 126 11.89 -24.25 -21.51
C TRP A 126 11.84 -25.62 -22.19
N THR A 127 12.33 -26.64 -21.48
CA THR A 127 12.10 -28.04 -21.89
C THR A 127 10.60 -28.35 -21.89
N ALA A 128 10.18 -29.38 -22.63
CA ALA A 128 8.78 -29.81 -22.64
C ALA A 128 8.26 -30.18 -21.23
N ALA A 129 9.13 -30.74 -20.37
CA ALA A 129 8.79 -31.00 -18.97
C ALA A 129 8.56 -29.72 -18.17
N GLN A 130 9.48 -28.74 -18.28
CA GLN A 130 9.37 -27.45 -17.61
C GLN A 130 8.13 -26.65 -18.03
N ARG A 131 7.82 -26.62 -19.34
CA ARG A 131 6.61 -25.94 -19.86
C ARG A 131 5.34 -26.56 -19.32
N ARG A 132 5.25 -27.89 -19.31
CA ARG A 132 4.10 -28.61 -18.75
C ARG A 132 3.96 -28.37 -17.26
N GLN A 133 5.08 -28.37 -16.53
CA GLN A 133 5.06 -28.10 -15.09
C GLN A 133 4.57 -26.68 -14.79
N LEU A 134 5.10 -25.66 -15.48
CA LEU A 134 4.64 -24.27 -15.32
C LEU A 134 3.15 -24.14 -15.68
N ALA A 135 2.71 -24.74 -16.78
CA ALA A 135 1.30 -24.70 -17.18
C ALA A 135 0.38 -25.37 -16.15
N LEU A 136 0.77 -26.55 -15.65
CA LEU A 136 0.00 -27.30 -14.66
C LEU A 136 -0.05 -26.57 -13.31
N VAL A 137 1.08 -26.03 -12.83
CA VAL A 137 1.12 -25.23 -11.61
C VAL A 137 0.26 -23.98 -11.76
N SER A 138 0.35 -23.27 -12.88
CA SER A 138 -0.52 -22.11 -13.17
C SER A 138 -1.99 -22.49 -13.14
N LEU A 139 -2.37 -23.61 -13.76
CA LEU A 139 -3.74 -24.12 -13.72
C LEU A 139 -4.18 -24.40 -12.28
N LEU A 140 -3.37 -25.10 -11.48
CA LEU A 140 -3.68 -25.37 -10.08
C LEU A 140 -3.80 -24.08 -9.25
N CYS A 141 -2.92 -23.10 -9.46
CA CYS A 141 -3.00 -21.78 -8.83
C CYS A 141 -4.29 -21.04 -9.19
N THR A 142 -4.81 -21.20 -10.41
CA THR A 142 -6.11 -20.64 -10.81
C THR A 142 -7.28 -21.42 -10.21
N LEU A 143 -7.21 -22.76 -10.16
CA LEU A 143 -8.27 -23.62 -9.64
C LEU A 143 -8.49 -23.47 -8.13
N VAL A 144 -7.48 -23.01 -7.37
CA VAL A 144 -7.65 -22.72 -5.94
C VAL A 144 -8.28 -21.36 -5.66
N LEU A 145 -8.34 -20.44 -6.63
CA LEU A 145 -8.87 -19.08 -6.41
C LEU A 145 -10.33 -19.04 -5.96
N PRO A 146 -11.23 -19.94 -6.42
CA PRO A 146 -12.59 -20.00 -5.92
C PRO A 146 -12.73 -20.63 -4.52
N LEU A 147 -11.66 -21.19 -3.94
CA LEU A 147 -11.69 -21.80 -2.61
C LEU A 147 -11.64 -20.71 -1.52
N THR A 148 -12.70 -19.91 -1.47
CA THR A 148 -12.90 -18.82 -0.51
C THR A 148 -14.31 -18.93 0.08
N PRO A 149 -14.60 -18.32 1.25
CA PRO A 149 -15.97 -18.22 1.76
C PRO A 149 -16.95 -17.55 0.79
N TYR A 150 -16.45 -16.83 -0.21
CA TYR A 150 -17.23 -16.10 -1.22
C TYR A 150 -17.15 -16.75 -2.62
N ALA A 151 -16.69 -18.00 -2.69
CA ALA A 151 -16.48 -18.74 -3.94
C ALA A 151 -15.61 -17.94 -4.93
N SER A 152 -16.03 -17.86 -6.20
CA SER A 152 -15.34 -17.13 -7.27
C SER A 152 -15.46 -15.60 -7.17
N ARG A 153 -16.36 -15.05 -6.35
CA ARG A 153 -16.61 -13.60 -6.29
C ARG A 153 -15.37 -12.83 -5.86
N LEU A 154 -14.63 -13.36 -4.88
CA LEU A 154 -13.40 -12.71 -4.41
C LEU A 154 -12.30 -12.71 -5.48
N ALA A 155 -12.23 -13.77 -6.29
CA ALA A 155 -11.31 -13.85 -7.42
C ALA A 155 -11.69 -12.90 -8.57
N ALA A 156 -12.98 -12.64 -8.77
CA ALA A 156 -13.48 -11.69 -9.77
C ALA A 156 -13.34 -10.22 -9.32
N TYR A 157 -13.26 -9.96 -8.02
CA TYR A 157 -13.30 -8.59 -7.46
C TYR A 157 -12.28 -7.60 -8.05
N PRO A 158 -10.99 -7.95 -8.28
CA PRO A 158 -10.06 -7.01 -8.92
C PRO A 158 -10.53 -6.55 -10.31
N LEU A 159 -11.15 -7.44 -11.08
CA LEU A 159 -11.72 -7.11 -12.38
C LEU A 159 -12.98 -6.26 -12.23
N GLU A 160 -13.87 -6.61 -11.30
CA GLU A 160 -15.07 -5.82 -11.01
C GLU A 160 -14.74 -4.40 -10.58
N MET A 161 -13.74 -4.23 -9.71
CA MET A 161 -13.26 -2.92 -9.26
C MET A 161 -12.77 -2.08 -10.44
N THR A 162 -11.94 -2.63 -11.32
CA THR A 162 -11.41 -1.89 -12.48
C THR A 162 -12.49 -1.54 -13.50
N LEU A 163 -13.47 -2.42 -13.73
CA LEU A 163 -14.49 -2.22 -14.75
C LEU A 163 -15.66 -1.35 -14.27
N PHE A 164 -16.09 -1.51 -13.02
CA PHE A 164 -17.36 -0.97 -12.52
C PHE A 164 -17.22 0.09 -11.43
N GLN A 165 -16.09 0.18 -10.72
CA GLN A 165 -15.90 1.12 -9.61
C GLN A 165 -15.06 2.35 -9.99
N ARG A 166 -15.51 3.08 -11.01
CA ARG A 166 -14.77 4.21 -11.59
C ARG A 166 -14.56 5.36 -10.62
N ILE A 167 -15.55 5.66 -9.76
CA ILE A 167 -15.46 6.74 -8.77
C ILE A 167 -14.47 6.33 -7.68
N THR A 168 -14.54 5.09 -7.19
CA THR A 168 -13.59 4.56 -6.19
C THR A 168 -12.16 4.60 -6.69
N VAL A 169 -11.92 4.17 -7.93
CA VAL A 169 -10.57 4.19 -8.52
C VAL A 169 -10.08 5.64 -8.71
N SER A 170 -10.89 6.51 -9.32
CA SER A 170 -10.47 7.89 -9.64
C SER A 170 -10.25 8.79 -8.42
N THR A 171 -10.97 8.56 -7.32
CA THR A 171 -10.87 9.34 -6.08
C THR A 171 -9.92 8.73 -5.04
N ASN A 172 -9.33 7.57 -5.33
CA ASN A 172 -8.36 6.93 -4.44
C ASN A 172 -6.95 7.40 -4.77
N GLY A 173 -6.28 8.06 -3.81
CA GLY A 173 -4.93 8.60 -3.97
C GLY A 173 -3.88 7.58 -4.41
N GLU A 174 -4.06 6.30 -4.08
CA GLU A 174 -3.16 5.20 -4.47
C GLU A 174 -3.23 4.84 -5.97
N TRP A 175 -4.37 5.15 -6.61
CA TRP A 175 -4.60 4.91 -8.04
C TRP A 175 -4.42 6.18 -8.86
N ARG A 176 -3.92 7.26 -8.27
CA ARG A 176 -3.59 8.47 -9.03
C ARG A 176 -2.24 8.30 -9.73
N PRO A 177 -2.04 9.00 -10.87
CA PRO A 177 -0.74 9.07 -11.52
C PRO A 177 0.35 9.54 -10.57
N LEU A 178 1.58 9.09 -10.83
CA LEU A 178 2.74 9.37 -9.98
C LEU A 178 2.94 10.88 -9.75
N TRP A 179 2.76 11.68 -10.79
CA TRP A 179 2.90 13.14 -10.77
C TRP A 179 1.71 13.88 -10.14
N ALA A 180 0.57 13.21 -9.94
CA ALA A 180 -0.59 13.82 -9.30
C ALA A 180 -0.45 13.91 -7.78
N ASN A 181 0.58 13.26 -7.22
CA ASN A 181 0.97 13.40 -5.83
C ASN A 181 2.12 14.41 -5.73
N ASN A 182 1.97 15.44 -4.89
CA ASN A 182 2.98 16.48 -4.65
C ASN A 182 4.19 15.98 -3.81
N GLY A 183 4.49 14.68 -3.86
CA GLY A 183 5.54 14.04 -3.08
C GLY A 183 6.87 13.89 -3.83
N PRO A 184 7.98 13.68 -3.12
CA PRO A 184 9.30 13.52 -3.75
C PRO A 184 9.47 12.20 -4.52
N TRP A 185 8.54 11.26 -4.37
CA TRP A 185 8.65 9.89 -4.85
C TRP A 185 8.82 9.79 -6.37
N GLY A 186 8.13 10.64 -7.13
CA GLY A 186 8.27 10.69 -8.57
C GLY A 186 9.69 11.06 -9.01
N TYR A 187 10.31 12.03 -8.34
CA TYR A 187 11.68 12.45 -8.63
C TYR A 187 12.70 11.37 -8.23
N VAL A 188 12.50 10.71 -7.09
CA VAL A 188 13.38 9.60 -6.67
C VAL A 188 13.29 8.43 -7.65
N PHE A 189 12.06 8.07 -8.06
CA PHE A 189 11.82 7.03 -9.08
C PHE A 189 12.52 7.35 -10.40
N LEU A 190 12.32 8.55 -10.94
CA LEU A 190 12.94 8.99 -12.19
C LEU A 190 14.46 9.12 -12.06
N GLY A 191 14.95 9.66 -10.95
CA GLY A 191 16.38 9.78 -10.67
C GLY A 191 17.07 8.42 -10.62
N LEU A 192 16.43 7.42 -10.02
CA LEU A 192 16.92 6.04 -9.98
C LEU A 192 16.92 5.38 -11.36
N LEU A 193 15.86 5.57 -12.16
CA LEU A 193 15.81 5.09 -13.54
C LEU A 193 16.88 5.75 -14.40
N LEU A 194 17.05 7.08 -14.27
CA LEU A 194 18.07 7.84 -14.98
C LEU A 194 19.47 7.36 -14.60
N PHE A 195 19.74 7.22 -13.29
CA PHE A 195 20.98 6.63 -12.80
C PHE A 195 21.24 5.27 -13.44
N PHE A 196 20.25 4.39 -13.45
CA PHE A 196 20.38 3.04 -14.00
C PHE A 196 20.65 3.02 -15.52
N VAL A 197 20.00 3.91 -16.28
CA VAL A 197 20.23 4.07 -17.72
C VAL A 197 21.62 4.65 -17.99
N LEU A 198 22.00 5.74 -17.32
CA LEU A 198 23.31 6.37 -17.48
C LEU A 198 24.44 5.41 -17.10
N ALA A 199 24.31 4.73 -15.97
CA ALA A 199 25.26 3.73 -15.52
C ALA A 199 25.53 2.64 -16.57
N GLN A 200 24.49 2.21 -17.29
CA GLN A 200 24.65 1.24 -18.39
C GLN A 200 25.20 1.86 -19.68
N ALA A 201 24.90 3.13 -19.95
CA ALA A 201 25.53 3.84 -21.06
C ALA A 201 27.06 3.92 -20.86
N PHE A 202 27.53 4.16 -19.63
CA PHE A 202 28.95 4.26 -19.31
C PHE A 202 29.64 2.90 -19.09
N SER A 203 28.95 1.92 -18.48
CA SER A 203 29.56 0.63 -18.12
C SER A 203 29.20 -0.52 -19.06
N GLY A 204 28.49 -0.23 -20.15
CA GLY A 204 27.92 -1.22 -21.08
C GLY A 204 26.59 -1.81 -20.62
N PRO A 205 25.74 -2.31 -21.54
CA PRO A 205 24.44 -2.84 -21.19
C PRO A 205 24.53 -4.12 -20.36
N LEU A 206 23.53 -4.35 -19.50
CA LEU A 206 23.32 -5.64 -18.86
C LEU A 206 22.84 -6.68 -19.88
N VAL A 207 23.02 -7.94 -19.56
CA VAL A 207 22.33 -9.03 -20.25
C VAL A 207 21.04 -9.32 -19.49
N TYR A 208 19.94 -8.84 -20.06
CA TYR A 208 18.60 -9.01 -19.52
C TYR A 208 17.97 -10.31 -19.95
N ARG A 209 17.17 -10.91 -19.08
CA ARG A 209 16.26 -11.98 -19.48
C ARG A 209 14.93 -11.39 -19.94
N LEU A 210 14.26 -12.04 -20.89
CA LEU A 210 13.01 -11.55 -21.47
C LEU A 210 11.94 -11.29 -20.40
N GLU A 211 11.72 -12.22 -19.46
CA GLU A 211 10.78 -12.02 -18.35
C GLU A 211 11.12 -10.84 -17.45
N GLU A 212 12.41 -10.52 -17.26
CA GLU A 212 12.85 -9.40 -16.43
C GLU A 212 12.49 -8.08 -17.09
N VAL A 213 12.70 -7.97 -18.40
CA VAL A 213 12.31 -6.79 -19.19
C VAL A 213 10.81 -6.63 -19.18
N LEU A 214 10.04 -7.70 -19.42
CA LEU A 214 8.57 -7.63 -19.45
C LEU A 214 7.99 -7.20 -18.10
N LEU A 215 8.47 -7.81 -16.99
CA LEU A 215 8.02 -7.44 -15.64
C LEU A 215 8.46 -6.02 -15.25
N CYS A 216 9.69 -5.63 -15.57
CA CYS A 216 10.19 -4.30 -15.27
C CYS A 216 9.48 -3.22 -16.09
N LEU A 217 9.24 -3.46 -17.39
CA LEU A 217 8.51 -2.54 -18.26
C LEU A 217 7.08 -2.37 -17.75
N PHE A 218 6.39 -3.48 -17.45
CA PHE A 218 5.06 -3.43 -16.85
C PHE A 218 5.07 -2.60 -15.56
N ALA A 219 6.00 -2.88 -14.64
CA ALA A 219 6.08 -2.16 -13.37
C ALA A 219 6.40 -0.67 -13.54
N VAL A 220 7.25 -0.29 -14.50
CA VAL A 220 7.55 1.12 -14.81
C VAL A 220 6.31 1.81 -15.38
N CYS A 221 5.65 1.22 -16.39
CA CYS A 221 4.44 1.77 -16.99
C CYS A 221 3.34 1.94 -15.93
N GLU A 222 3.07 0.90 -15.15
CA GLU A 222 2.06 0.95 -14.09
C GLU A 222 2.43 1.92 -12.97
N SER A 223 3.71 2.08 -12.63
CA SER A 223 4.13 3.05 -11.62
C SER A 223 3.91 4.49 -12.07
N LEU A 224 4.05 4.78 -13.37
CA LEU A 224 3.74 6.08 -13.95
C LEU A 224 2.23 6.37 -13.91
N LEU A 225 1.42 5.36 -14.26
CA LEU A 225 -0.05 5.47 -14.29
C LEU A 225 -0.68 5.47 -12.90
N HIS A 226 -0.13 4.71 -11.96
CA HIS A 226 -0.67 4.54 -10.61
C HIS A 226 0.46 4.40 -9.57
N ILE A 227 0.53 5.35 -8.62
CA ILE A 227 1.63 5.44 -7.65
C ILE A 227 1.84 4.16 -6.82
N ARG A 228 0.79 3.37 -6.58
CA ARG A 228 0.87 2.14 -5.79
C ARG A 228 1.75 1.05 -6.39
N PHE A 229 2.03 1.09 -7.69
CA PHE A 229 2.92 0.12 -8.33
C PHE A 229 4.40 0.44 -8.15
N LEU A 230 4.78 1.56 -7.50
CA LEU A 230 6.16 1.79 -7.08
C LEU A 230 6.70 0.65 -6.20
N PHE A 231 5.81 0.00 -5.43
CA PHE A 231 6.17 -1.17 -4.66
C PHE A 231 6.49 -2.37 -5.57
N LEU A 232 5.66 -2.65 -6.58
CA LEU A 232 5.96 -3.69 -7.57
C LEU A 232 7.27 -3.39 -8.29
N PHE A 233 7.47 -2.14 -8.71
CA PHE A 233 8.72 -1.68 -9.32
C PHE A 233 9.93 -1.98 -8.43
N ALA A 234 9.88 -1.60 -7.15
CA ALA A 234 10.96 -1.89 -6.21
C ALA A 234 11.31 -3.39 -6.15
N ILE A 235 10.31 -4.27 -6.15
CA ILE A 235 10.51 -5.72 -6.09
C ILE A 235 11.18 -6.24 -7.36
N VAL A 236 10.69 -5.86 -8.55
CA VAL A 236 11.20 -6.39 -9.83
C VAL A 236 12.50 -5.72 -10.26
N PHE A 237 12.74 -4.48 -9.82
CA PHE A 237 13.92 -3.69 -10.19
C PHE A 237 15.12 -3.95 -9.28
N ALA A 238 14.90 -4.29 -8.00
CA ALA A 238 15.99 -4.56 -7.05
C ALA A 238 17.03 -5.58 -7.57
N PRO A 239 16.66 -6.73 -8.18
CA PRO A 239 17.63 -7.65 -8.76
C PRO A 239 18.44 -7.05 -9.91
N LEU A 240 17.80 -6.27 -10.79
CA LEU A 240 18.48 -5.62 -11.92
C LEU A 240 19.51 -4.59 -11.42
N LEU A 241 19.11 -3.78 -10.43
CA LEU A 241 20.01 -2.84 -9.78
C LEU A 241 21.15 -3.57 -9.06
N ALA A 242 20.88 -4.70 -8.40
CA ALA A 242 21.92 -5.49 -7.76
C ALA A 242 22.93 -6.09 -8.76
N VAL A 243 22.49 -6.53 -9.94
CA VAL A 243 23.41 -6.98 -10.99
C VAL A 243 24.29 -5.81 -11.48
N LEU A 244 23.71 -4.63 -11.67
CA LEU A 244 24.45 -3.43 -12.05
C LEU A 244 25.51 -3.06 -10.99
N LEU A 245 25.09 -2.93 -9.73
CA LEU A 245 25.98 -2.58 -8.62
C LEU A 245 27.07 -3.63 -8.40
N GLY A 246 26.79 -4.90 -8.69
CA GLY A 246 27.75 -6.00 -8.63
C GLY A 246 28.98 -5.82 -9.52
N ARG A 247 28.96 -4.89 -10.49
CA ARG A 247 30.13 -4.54 -11.32
C ARG A 247 31.19 -3.73 -10.58
N TRP A 248 30.79 -2.95 -9.58
CA TRP A 248 31.71 -2.11 -8.80
C TRP A 248 31.95 -2.63 -7.38
N VAL A 249 31.16 -3.62 -6.96
CA VAL A 249 31.22 -4.16 -5.60
C VAL A 249 31.97 -5.49 -5.62
N PRO A 250 33.02 -5.64 -4.78
CA PRO A 250 33.80 -6.88 -4.75
C PRO A 250 32.92 -8.07 -4.36
N VAL A 251 33.28 -9.25 -4.86
CA VAL A 251 32.63 -10.51 -4.47
C VAL A 251 32.77 -10.71 -2.96
N TYR A 252 31.75 -11.35 -2.36
CA TYR A 252 31.80 -11.70 -0.95
C TYR A 252 32.73 -12.88 -0.73
N HIS A 253 33.69 -12.72 0.18
CA HIS A 253 34.65 -13.74 0.58
C HIS A 253 34.53 -13.95 2.09
N LEU A 254 34.08 -15.12 2.51
CA LEU A 254 33.86 -15.46 3.93
C LEU A 254 35.13 -15.30 4.77
N GLU A 255 36.30 -15.57 4.18
CA GLU A 255 37.62 -15.48 4.83
C GLU A 255 37.99 -14.06 5.28
N ARG A 256 37.38 -13.03 4.68
CA ARG A 256 37.63 -11.62 5.01
C ARG A 256 36.65 -11.08 6.05
N ASP A 257 35.70 -11.89 6.51
CA ASP A 257 34.73 -11.45 7.49
C ASP A 257 35.38 -11.27 8.86
N LYS A 258 35.00 -10.17 9.51
CA LYS A 258 35.38 -9.87 10.89
C LYS A 258 34.17 -10.15 11.76
N PRO A 259 33.96 -11.40 12.24
CA PRO A 259 32.71 -11.81 12.89
C PRO A 259 32.38 -10.97 14.13
N VAL A 260 33.40 -10.60 14.91
CA VAL A 260 33.24 -9.73 16.08
C VAL A 260 32.77 -8.33 15.67
N LEU A 261 33.40 -7.72 14.67
CA LEU A 261 32.99 -6.40 14.18
C LEU A 261 31.57 -6.43 13.61
N ASN A 262 31.24 -7.46 12.83
CA ASN A 262 29.89 -7.65 12.29
C ASN A 262 28.86 -7.82 13.42
N ALA A 263 29.17 -8.61 14.46
CA ALA A 263 28.31 -8.78 15.62
C ALA A 263 28.12 -7.47 16.40
N VAL A 264 29.18 -6.67 16.57
CA VAL A 264 29.10 -5.34 17.19
C VAL A 264 28.23 -4.40 16.35
N LEU A 265 28.45 -4.33 15.03
CA LEU A 265 27.65 -3.49 14.14
C LEU A 265 26.18 -3.90 14.12
N MET A 266 25.89 -5.21 14.03
CA MET A 266 24.53 -5.73 14.13
C MET A 266 23.92 -5.41 15.50
N GLY A 267 24.68 -5.57 16.58
CA GLY A 267 24.26 -5.21 17.94
C GLY A 267 23.94 -3.73 18.08
N LEU A 268 24.76 -2.84 17.51
CA LEU A 268 24.52 -1.39 17.50
C LEU A 268 23.29 -1.02 16.67
N ILE A 269 23.07 -1.65 15.53
CA ILE A 269 21.86 -1.45 14.71
C ILE A 269 20.63 -1.92 15.50
N VAL A 270 20.66 -3.11 16.08
CA VAL A 270 19.55 -3.65 16.89
C VAL A 270 19.28 -2.77 18.11
N ALA A 271 20.32 -2.32 18.81
CA ALA A 271 20.21 -1.41 19.94
C ALA A 271 19.65 -0.04 19.52
N GLY A 272 20.11 0.50 18.38
CA GLY A 272 19.59 1.74 17.81
C GLY A 272 18.11 1.62 17.42
N LEU A 273 17.72 0.51 16.79
CA LEU A 273 16.32 0.22 16.46
C LEU A 273 15.45 0.04 17.71
N ALA A 274 15.97 -0.62 18.74
CA ALA A 274 15.28 -0.78 20.02
C ALA A 274 15.14 0.55 20.77
N ALA A 275 16.17 1.40 20.74
CA ALA A 275 16.14 2.74 21.34
C ALA A 275 15.21 3.70 20.58
N ALA A 276 15.14 3.59 19.25
CA ALA A 276 14.22 4.36 18.40
C ALA A 276 12.79 3.81 18.41
N TYR A 277 12.55 2.67 19.06
CA TYR A 277 11.24 2.04 19.08
C TYR A 277 10.23 2.92 19.85
N PRO A 278 9.10 3.27 19.23
CA PRO A 278 8.23 4.29 19.80
C PRO A 278 7.52 3.78 21.06
N SER A 279 7.46 4.65 22.08
CA SER A 279 6.72 4.38 23.31
C SER A 279 5.20 4.46 23.07
N ASN A 280 4.39 3.71 23.83
CA ASN A 280 2.92 3.82 23.75
C ASN A 280 2.41 5.27 23.90
N PRO A 281 2.92 6.10 24.83
CA PRO A 281 2.54 7.52 24.91
C PRO A 281 2.86 8.31 23.63
N ALA A 282 4.03 8.09 23.02
CA ALA A 282 4.41 8.74 21.77
C ALA A 282 3.46 8.34 20.62
N LEU A 283 3.17 7.05 20.48
CA LEU A 283 2.22 6.53 19.49
C LEU A 283 0.82 7.10 19.68
N ARG A 284 0.35 7.19 20.94
CA ARG A 284 -0.95 7.77 21.26
C ARG A 284 -1.00 9.26 20.92
N LYS A 285 0.07 10.01 21.18
CA LYS A 285 0.16 11.44 20.81
C LYS A 285 0.09 11.64 19.29
N VAL A 286 0.71 10.75 18.51
CA VAL A 286 0.58 10.77 17.05
C VAL A 286 -0.86 10.46 16.63
N ALA A 287 -1.49 9.44 17.22
CA ALA A 287 -2.87 9.09 16.92
C ALA A 287 -3.86 10.22 17.27
N GLU A 288 -3.65 10.92 18.39
CA GLU A 288 -4.48 12.06 18.82
C GLU A 288 -4.37 13.28 17.89
N ARG A 289 -3.35 13.35 17.02
CA ARG A 289 -3.23 14.39 15.98
C ARG A 289 -4.00 14.06 14.70
N GLU A 290 -4.14 12.77 14.39
CA GLU A 290 -4.76 12.31 13.13
C GLU A 290 -6.26 11.98 13.30
N TYR A 291 -6.68 11.62 14.51
CA TYR A 291 -8.04 11.19 14.81
C TYR A 291 -8.75 12.16 15.77
N PRO A 292 -10.06 12.43 15.57
CA PRO A 292 -10.82 13.45 16.29
C PRO A 292 -11.29 12.92 17.65
N LYS A 293 -10.34 12.60 18.52
CA LYS A 293 -10.62 12.05 19.85
C LYS A 293 -11.50 12.98 20.67
N GLY A 294 -11.20 14.28 20.69
CA GLY A 294 -11.98 15.27 21.43
C GLY A 294 -13.43 15.34 20.95
N ALA A 295 -13.67 15.30 19.64
CA ALA A 295 -15.03 15.25 19.09
C ALA A 295 -15.75 13.93 19.43
N VAL A 296 -15.05 12.80 19.48
CA VAL A 296 -15.63 11.52 19.92
C VAL A 296 -15.97 11.55 21.41
N ASP A 297 -15.13 12.16 22.24
CA ASP A 297 -15.42 12.34 23.67
C ASP A 297 -16.62 13.28 23.88
N PHE A 298 -16.76 14.34 23.07
CA PHE A 298 -17.98 15.17 23.01
C PHE A 298 -19.21 14.36 22.58
N LEU A 299 -19.10 13.51 21.56
CA LEU A 299 -20.21 12.66 21.14
C LEU A 299 -20.59 11.67 22.26
N ARG A 300 -19.62 11.15 23.02
CA ARG A 300 -19.86 10.25 24.17
C ARG A 300 -20.70 10.88 25.27
N SER A 301 -20.48 12.16 25.57
CA SER A 301 -21.34 12.87 26.52
C SER A 301 -22.72 13.22 25.96
N HIS A 302 -22.95 13.05 24.66
CA HIS A 302 -24.20 13.38 23.96
C HIS A 302 -24.74 12.18 23.14
N PRO A 303 -25.18 11.09 23.80
CA PRO A 303 -25.64 9.85 23.13
C PRO A 303 -26.87 10.03 22.23
N GLU A 304 -27.69 11.06 22.47
CA GLU A 304 -28.85 11.45 21.66
C GLU A 304 -28.49 11.93 20.25
N ILE A 305 -27.21 12.29 20.03
CA ILE A 305 -26.67 12.55 18.70
C ILE A 305 -26.50 11.20 17.98
N GLY A 306 -27.45 10.92 17.09
CA GLY A 306 -27.51 9.70 16.29
C GLY A 306 -26.51 9.67 15.11
N ARG A 307 -26.98 9.20 13.96
CA ARG A 307 -26.15 9.07 12.75
C ARG A 307 -25.57 10.43 12.36
N THR A 308 -24.26 10.48 12.21
CA THR A 308 -23.50 11.70 11.90
C THR A 308 -22.93 11.60 10.50
N PHE A 309 -23.10 12.66 9.70
CA PHE A 309 -22.33 12.82 8.48
C PHE A 309 -20.88 13.08 8.84
N ASN A 310 -19.96 12.30 8.29
CA ASN A 310 -18.56 12.35 8.66
C ASN A 310 -17.70 12.33 7.40
N GLU A 311 -16.55 13.00 7.49
CA GLU A 311 -15.51 12.89 6.49
C GLU A 311 -14.62 11.65 6.77
N ASP A 312 -13.30 11.78 6.61
CA ASP A 312 -12.29 10.70 6.59
C ASP A 312 -12.25 9.76 7.82
N TRP A 313 -12.98 10.08 8.89
CA TRP A 313 -12.93 9.36 10.18
C TRP A 313 -13.98 8.27 10.35
N GLY A 314 -14.67 7.84 9.29
CA GLY A 314 -15.74 6.84 9.39
C GLY A 314 -15.32 5.55 10.11
N GLY A 315 -14.14 4.99 9.79
CA GLY A 315 -13.63 3.80 10.47
C GLY A 315 -13.37 4.01 11.96
N TYR A 316 -12.86 5.20 12.34
CA TYR A 316 -12.60 5.55 13.74
C TYR A 316 -13.90 5.74 14.53
N LEU A 317 -14.91 6.37 13.91
CA LEU A 317 -16.23 6.53 14.51
C LEU A 317 -16.92 5.18 14.74
N ILE A 318 -16.86 4.26 13.76
CA ILE A 318 -17.36 2.89 13.92
C ILE A 318 -16.68 2.19 15.10
N TRP A 319 -15.34 2.28 15.19
CA TRP A 319 -14.58 1.71 16.31
C TRP A 319 -15.02 2.29 17.66
N SER A 320 -15.38 3.57 17.72
CA SER A 320 -15.89 4.23 18.92
C SER A 320 -17.37 3.92 19.25
N GLY A 321 -18.05 3.11 18.44
CA GLY A 321 -19.45 2.74 18.60
C GLY A 321 -20.45 3.75 18.02
N ARG A 322 -20.01 4.67 17.16
CA ARG A 322 -20.86 5.70 16.54
C ARG A 322 -21.35 5.27 15.16
N LYS A 323 -22.61 5.63 14.85
CA LYS A 323 -23.20 5.41 13.52
C LYS A 323 -22.71 6.49 12.56
N VAL A 324 -22.16 6.04 11.43
CA VAL A 324 -21.55 6.88 10.40
C VAL A 324 -22.45 7.02 9.19
N PHE A 325 -22.21 8.06 8.40
CA PHE A 325 -22.80 8.19 7.07
C PHE A 325 -21.94 7.51 6.00
N PHE A 326 -20.61 7.61 6.13
CA PHE A 326 -19.66 7.11 5.15
C PHE A 326 -18.42 6.52 5.84
N ASP A 327 -17.77 5.52 5.25
CA ASP A 327 -16.50 4.97 5.72
C ASP A 327 -15.60 4.48 4.57
N GLY A 328 -14.43 3.94 4.91
CA GLY A 328 -13.40 3.56 3.93
C GLY A 328 -13.78 2.42 2.97
N ARG A 329 -14.89 1.71 3.19
CA ARG A 329 -15.41 0.63 2.31
C ARG A 329 -16.22 1.22 1.15
N ARG A 330 -15.53 1.99 0.30
CA ARG A 330 -16.11 2.86 -0.75
C ARG A 330 -16.92 2.10 -1.81
N ASP A 331 -16.53 0.87 -2.10
CA ASP A 331 -17.17 -0.04 -3.05
C ASP A 331 -18.67 -0.19 -2.80
N PHE A 332 -19.07 -0.43 -1.54
CA PHE A 332 -20.48 -0.56 -1.18
C PHE A 332 -21.28 0.71 -1.44
N TYR A 333 -20.67 1.88 -1.18
CA TYR A 333 -21.32 3.16 -1.37
C TYR A 333 -21.42 3.55 -2.85
N GLU A 334 -20.47 3.13 -3.69
CA GLU A 334 -20.52 3.37 -5.14
C GLU A 334 -21.63 2.57 -5.80
N TYR A 335 -21.76 1.28 -5.48
CA TYR A 335 -22.85 0.46 -6.00
C TYR A 335 -24.23 0.99 -5.62
N ALA A 336 -24.36 1.63 -4.45
CA ALA A 336 -25.59 2.25 -3.99
C ALA A 336 -25.83 3.67 -4.55
N GLY A 337 -24.88 4.24 -5.31
CA GLY A 337 -24.91 5.63 -5.79
C GLY A 337 -24.63 6.69 -4.72
N VAL A 338 -24.49 6.28 -3.45
CA VAL A 338 -24.25 7.18 -2.30
C VAL A 338 -22.86 7.80 -2.37
N PHE A 339 -21.88 7.12 -2.95
CA PHE A 339 -20.52 7.66 -3.00
C PHE A 339 -20.42 8.93 -3.86
N SER A 340 -21.12 8.98 -4.99
CA SER A 340 -21.17 10.18 -5.83
C SER A 340 -21.78 11.35 -5.06
N ASP A 341 -22.90 11.14 -4.39
CA ASP A 341 -23.56 12.17 -3.57
C ASP A 341 -22.67 12.63 -2.42
N TYR A 342 -21.94 11.70 -1.79
CA TYR A 342 -20.98 12.01 -0.73
C TYR A 342 -19.87 12.94 -1.24
N ILE A 343 -19.27 12.63 -2.40
CA ILE A 343 -18.24 13.48 -3.02
C ILE A 343 -18.79 14.88 -3.32
N SER A 344 -20.01 14.97 -3.86
CA SER A 344 -20.67 16.26 -4.13
C SER A 344 -20.90 17.08 -2.86
N ILE A 345 -21.28 16.44 -1.75
CA ILE A 345 -21.43 17.12 -0.45
C ILE A 345 -20.07 17.65 0.04
N VAL A 346 -19.03 16.80 0.04
CA VAL A 346 -17.69 17.17 0.57
C VAL A 346 -17.05 18.29 -0.27
N ASN A 347 -17.23 18.26 -1.59
CA ASN A 347 -16.69 19.28 -2.50
C ASN A 347 -17.51 20.58 -2.56
N ARG A 348 -18.60 20.68 -1.80
CA ARG A 348 -19.50 21.85 -1.78
C ARG A 348 -20.10 22.15 -3.15
N ASP A 349 -20.67 21.13 -3.78
CA ASP A 349 -21.41 21.29 -5.03
C ASP A 349 -22.71 22.07 -4.77
N PRO A 350 -23.30 22.73 -5.79
CA PRO A 350 -24.58 23.45 -5.64
C PRO A 350 -25.71 22.60 -5.04
N ALA A 351 -25.69 21.28 -5.26
CA ALA A 351 -26.67 20.33 -4.74
C ALA A 351 -26.48 19.99 -3.25
N THR A 352 -25.42 20.46 -2.57
CA THR A 352 -25.06 20.06 -1.21
C THR A 352 -26.23 20.18 -0.22
N GLN A 353 -26.94 21.32 -0.20
CA GLN A 353 -28.06 21.50 0.72
C GLN A 353 -29.23 20.54 0.43
N PHE A 354 -29.50 20.27 -0.85
CA PHE A 354 -30.51 19.30 -1.24
C PHE A 354 -30.11 17.89 -0.78
N LEU A 355 -28.86 17.49 -1.00
CA LEU A 355 -28.37 16.16 -0.62
C LEU A 355 -28.37 15.97 0.91
N LEU A 356 -27.95 16.97 1.69
CA LEU A 356 -28.04 16.92 3.15
C LEU A 356 -29.50 16.70 3.62
N ARG A 357 -30.48 17.35 2.98
CA ARG A 357 -31.91 17.14 3.25
C ARG A 357 -32.41 15.77 2.79
N LYS A 358 -32.05 15.34 1.56
CA LYS A 358 -32.38 14.02 0.98
C LYS A 358 -31.99 12.88 1.92
N TYR A 359 -30.79 12.97 2.51
CA TYR A 359 -30.28 11.98 3.44
C TYR A 359 -30.71 12.20 4.90
N GLY A 360 -31.49 13.25 5.17
CA GLY A 360 -31.92 13.60 6.52
C GLY A 360 -30.75 13.79 7.49
N VAL A 361 -29.67 14.41 7.02
CA VAL A 361 -28.47 14.70 7.84
C VAL A 361 -28.83 15.74 8.89
N LYS A 362 -28.55 15.43 10.16
CA LYS A 362 -28.88 16.31 11.31
C LYS A 362 -27.66 16.75 12.11
N SER A 363 -26.52 16.08 11.88
CA SER A 363 -25.24 16.38 12.51
C SER A 363 -24.10 16.05 11.56
N CYS A 364 -23.03 16.84 11.63
CA CYS A 364 -21.84 16.70 10.79
C CYS A 364 -20.58 16.78 11.66
N LEU A 365 -19.67 15.81 11.52
CA LEU A 365 -18.31 15.86 12.02
C LEU A 365 -17.35 16.04 10.85
N LEU A 366 -16.73 17.22 10.77
CA LEU A 366 -15.97 17.66 9.61
C LEU A 366 -14.54 18.01 9.98
N LYS A 367 -13.62 17.94 9.02
CA LYS A 367 -12.27 18.48 9.20
C LYS A 367 -12.32 20.00 9.27
N ARG A 368 -11.66 20.57 10.27
CA ARG A 368 -11.63 22.03 10.46
C ARG A 368 -10.99 22.69 9.24
N GLY A 369 -11.65 23.72 8.70
CA GLY A 369 -11.20 24.44 7.51
C GLY A 369 -11.42 23.72 6.18
N ALA A 370 -12.02 22.53 6.18
CA ALA A 370 -12.44 21.87 4.94
C ALA A 370 -13.51 22.70 4.20
N PRO A 371 -13.70 22.48 2.88
CA PRO A 371 -14.71 23.19 2.10
C PRO A 371 -16.11 23.13 2.70
N LEU A 372 -16.52 21.95 3.20
CA LEU A 372 -17.83 21.76 3.83
C LEU A 372 -17.93 22.43 5.20
N ASP A 373 -16.87 22.42 6.01
CA ASP A 373 -16.80 23.16 7.29
C ASP A 373 -17.04 24.65 7.04
N THR A 374 -16.32 25.23 6.09
CA THR A 374 -16.45 26.66 5.74
C THR A 374 -17.85 26.98 5.22
N PHE A 375 -18.46 26.07 4.45
CA PHE A 375 -19.81 26.25 3.92
C PHE A 375 -20.88 26.19 5.01
N LEU A 376 -20.83 25.21 5.93
CA LEU A 376 -21.85 25.10 6.98
C LEU A 376 -21.81 26.29 7.95
N ARG A 377 -20.63 26.91 8.17
CA ARG A 377 -20.51 28.15 8.96
C ARG A 377 -21.33 29.31 8.41
N THR A 378 -21.58 29.36 7.09
CA THR A 378 -22.35 30.46 6.47
C THR A 378 -23.85 30.18 6.42
N LEU A 379 -24.29 28.96 6.75
CA LEU A 379 -25.70 28.60 6.71
C LEU A 379 -26.38 28.88 8.05
N PRO A 380 -27.51 29.62 8.06
CA PRO A 380 -28.21 29.95 9.30
C PRO A 380 -28.81 28.71 9.99
N ASP A 381 -29.15 27.67 9.23
CA ASP A 381 -29.80 26.46 9.72
C ASP A 381 -28.87 25.53 10.52
N TRP A 382 -27.55 25.77 10.46
CA TRP A 382 -26.54 24.96 11.14
C TRP A 382 -25.87 25.74 12.25
N GLU A 383 -25.57 25.06 13.35
CA GLU A 383 -24.86 25.63 14.50
C GLU A 383 -23.66 24.77 14.84
N GLN A 384 -22.51 25.41 15.00
CA GLN A 384 -21.29 24.75 15.47
C GLN A 384 -21.36 24.60 16.99
N VAL A 385 -21.41 23.37 17.49
CA VAL A 385 -21.50 23.07 18.93
C VAL A 385 -20.19 22.53 19.51
N TYR A 386 -19.23 22.16 18.67
CA TYR A 386 -17.88 21.78 19.09
C TYR A 386 -16.83 22.15 18.04
N SER A 387 -15.64 22.51 18.50
CA SER A 387 -14.45 22.72 17.66
C SER A 387 -13.18 22.44 18.44
N ASP A 388 -12.23 21.75 17.82
CA ASP A 388 -10.84 21.67 18.28
C ASP A 388 -9.87 21.99 17.15
N GLU A 389 -8.58 21.69 17.32
CA GLU A 389 -7.55 21.94 16.30
C GLU A 389 -7.79 21.15 15.01
N LEU A 390 -8.43 19.97 15.10
CA LEU A 390 -8.55 19.03 13.99
C LEU A 390 -9.95 19.05 13.35
N SER A 391 -10.98 19.25 14.15
CA SER A 391 -12.37 18.93 13.81
C SER A 391 -13.36 19.98 14.26
N SER A 392 -14.47 20.05 13.53
CA SER A 392 -15.64 20.86 13.83
C SER A 392 -16.87 19.96 13.85
N PHE A 393 -17.75 20.18 14.82
CA PHE A 393 -19.03 19.48 14.91
C PHE A 393 -20.20 20.45 14.76
N TYR A 394 -21.11 20.12 13.84
CA TYR A 394 -22.32 20.89 13.57
C TYR A 394 -23.56 20.06 13.85
N VAL A 395 -24.62 20.76 14.27
CA VAL A 395 -25.98 20.23 14.36
C VAL A 395 -26.95 21.20 13.70
N LEU A 396 -28.11 20.71 13.28
CA LEU A 396 -29.20 21.59 12.88
C LEU A 396 -29.64 22.47 14.06
N ARG A 397 -29.84 23.77 13.83
CA ARG A 397 -30.19 24.77 14.86
C ARG A 397 -31.42 24.40 15.68
N SER A 398 -32.40 23.73 15.05
CA SER A 398 -33.59 23.19 15.74
C SER A 398 -33.28 22.19 16.87
N ARG A 399 -32.04 21.69 16.94
CA ARG A 399 -31.53 20.80 17.98
C ARG A 399 -30.43 21.44 18.84
N ALA A 400 -29.85 22.55 18.41
CA ALA A 400 -28.65 23.13 19.03
C ALA A 400 -28.87 23.62 20.46
N GLY A 401 -30.07 24.14 20.79
CA GLY A 401 -30.43 24.55 22.15
C GLY A 401 -30.40 23.44 23.21
N ARG A 402 -30.20 22.17 22.81
CA ARG A 402 -30.02 21.02 23.71
C ARG A 402 -28.55 20.75 24.06
N PHE A 403 -27.61 21.38 23.38
CA PHE A 403 -26.17 21.08 23.45
C PHE A 403 -25.32 22.31 23.80
N THR A 404 -25.92 23.50 23.90
CA THR A 404 -25.24 24.78 24.19
C THR A 404 -24.93 25.02 25.68
N ALA A 405 -25.09 24.03 26.56
CA ALA A 405 -24.74 24.15 27.97
C ALA A 405 -23.50 23.30 28.29
N GLY A 406 -22.30 23.85 28.02
CA GLY A 406 -21.07 23.36 28.66
C GLY A 406 -19.93 22.94 27.74
N THR A 407 -19.45 23.83 26.87
CA THR A 407 -18.06 23.76 26.39
C THR A 407 -17.49 25.16 26.36
N ASN A 408 -16.57 25.46 27.28
CA ASN A 408 -15.70 26.63 27.16
C ASN A 408 -15.10 26.63 25.75
N PRO A 409 -15.18 27.73 24.99
CA PRO A 409 -14.33 27.88 23.82
C PRO A 409 -12.88 27.85 24.32
N LEU A 410 -12.14 26.80 24.01
CA LEU A 410 -10.69 26.80 24.22
C LEU A 410 -10.12 28.03 23.47
N PRO A 411 -9.16 28.75 24.07
CA PRO A 411 -8.71 30.03 23.56
C PRO A 411 -8.17 29.88 22.14
N ALA A 412 -8.51 30.86 21.30
CA ALA A 412 -7.97 30.96 19.95
C ALA A 412 -6.43 30.92 19.99
N PRO A 413 -5.76 30.22 19.06
CA PRO A 413 -4.30 30.23 19.00
C PRO A 413 -3.82 31.68 18.80
N ALA A 414 -2.84 32.08 19.59
CA ALA A 414 -2.12 33.33 19.36
C ALA A 414 -1.58 33.31 17.92
N ARG A 415 -1.94 34.35 17.15
CA ARG A 415 -1.37 34.57 15.82
C ARG A 415 0.16 34.79 15.96
N PRO A 416 0.96 34.35 14.96
CA PRO A 416 2.41 34.37 15.03
C PRO A 416 2.99 35.78 15.28
#